data_AF-A0A2H0YMZ7-F1
#
_entry.id   AF-A0A2H0YMZ7-F1
#
_cell.length_a   1.000
_cell.length_b   1.000
_cell.length_c   1.000
_cell.angle_alpha   90.00
_cell.angle_beta   90.00
_cell.angle_gamma   90.00
#
_symmetry.space_group_name_H-M   'P 1'
#
loop_
_entity.id
_entity.type
_entity.pdbx_description
1 polymer ?
#
loop_
_entity_poly.entity_id
_entity_poly.type
_entity_poly.pdbx_seq_one_letter_code
_entity_poly.pdbx_strand_id
1 'polypeptide(L)' 'MTKKQQFLLEHNKLSPLNLQATTSLLSRFRIEKISLFKDNNWPIDKLRRPFILWFTSLTTEQKENIKKKKI' A
#
# COMPACT_ATOMS: atom_id res chain seq x y z
N MET A 1 -16.98 3.43 3.95
CA MET A 1 -15.67 2.97 3.43
C MET A 1 -14.61 3.95 3.90
N THR A 2 -13.48 3.50 4.44
CA THR A 2 -12.40 4.42 4.87
C THR A 2 -11.60 4.92 3.65
N LYS A 3 -10.94 6.08 3.74
CA LYS A 3 -10.05 6.60 2.66
C LYS A 3 -8.98 5.58 2.24
N LYS A 4 -8.47 4.81 3.20
CA LYS A 4 -7.53 3.71 2.96
C LYS A 4 -8.15 2.57 2.15
N GLN A 5 -9.38 2.17 2.47
CA GLN A 5 -10.10 1.13 1.71
C GLN A 5 -10.44 1.59 0.30
N GLN A 6 -10.81 2.86 0.12
CA GLN A 6 -11.04 3.44 -1.20
C GLN A 6 -9.75 3.44 -2.03
N PHE A 7 -8.63 3.88 -1.46
CA PHE A 7 -7.32 3.79 -2.11
C PHE A 7 -6.96 2.35 -2.51
N LEU A 8 -7.21 1.38 -1.63
CA LEU A 8 -6.94 -0.03 -1.91
C LEU A 8 -7.73 -0.54 -3.13
N LEU A 9 -9.03 -0.22 -3.18
CA LEU A 9 -9.91 -0.64 -4.27
C LEU A 9 -9.48 -0.01 -5.61
N GLU A 10 -9.25 1.30 -5.62
CA GLU A 10 -8.81 2.00 -6.83
C GLU A 10 -7.43 1.51 -7.30
N HIS A 11 -6.48 1.36 -6.38
CA HIS A 11 -5.17 0.80 -6.70
C HIS A 11 -5.28 -0.61 -7.29
N ASN A 12 -6.03 -1.51 -6.65
CA ASN A 12 -6.16 -2.90 -7.09
C ASN A 12 -6.90 -3.03 -8.42
N LYS A 13 -7.94 -2.22 -8.65
CA LYS A 13 -8.68 -2.17 -9.92
C LYS A 13 -7.77 -1.80 -11.09
N LEU A 14 -6.83 -0.90 -10.84
CA LEU A 14 -5.92 -0.39 -11.86
C LEU A 14 -4.59 -1.14 -11.94
N SER A 15 -4.39 -2.19 -11.12
CA SER A 15 -3.11 -2.90 -11.01
C SER A 15 -3.23 -4.35 -11.49
N PRO A 16 -2.18 -4.89 -12.14
CA PRO A 16 -2.14 -6.31 -12.47
C PRO A 16 -2.12 -7.16 -11.18
N LEU A 17 -2.48 -8.44 -11.30
CA LEU A 17 -2.62 -9.36 -10.16
C LEU A 17 -1.39 -9.39 -9.23
N ASN A 18 -0.18 -9.37 -9.79
CA ASN A 18 1.08 -9.36 -9.03
C ASN A 18 1.37 -8.06 -8.28
N LEU A 19 0.64 -6.98 -8.60
CA LEU A 19 0.73 -5.66 -7.96
C LEU A 19 -0.51 -5.31 -7.13
N GLN A 20 -1.48 -6.22 -6.99
CA GLN A 20 -2.58 -6.03 -6.07
C GLN A 20 -2.09 -6.05 -4.63
N ALA A 21 -2.55 -5.09 -3.86
CA ALA A 21 -2.16 -4.88 -2.49
C ALA A 21 -3.21 -5.44 -1.52
N THR A 22 -2.82 -5.52 -0.26
CA THR A 22 -3.71 -5.83 0.87
C THR A 22 -3.71 -4.68 1.86
N THR A 23 -4.69 -4.67 2.77
CA THR A 23 -4.75 -3.69 3.85
C THR A 23 -3.50 -3.69 4.73
N SER A 24 -2.87 -4.86 4.94
CA SER A 24 -1.62 -5.01 5.71
C SER A 24 -0.43 -4.35 5.00
N LEU A 25 -0.32 -4.51 3.67
CA LEU A 25 0.69 -3.81 2.87
C LEU A 25 0.52 -2.29 2.95
N LEU A 26 -0.72 -1.79 2.87
CA LEU A 26 -0.98 -0.36 3.05
C LEU A 26 -0.65 0.12 4.46
N SER A 27 -0.98 -0.65 5.51
CA SER A 27 -0.57 -0.31 6.89
C SER A 27 0.95 -0.18 6.98
N ARG A 28 1.67 -1.15 6.41
CA ARG A 28 3.13 -1.17 6.44
C ARG A 28 3.73 0.01 5.68
N PHE A 29 3.24 0.28 4.47
CA PHE A 29 3.64 1.42 3.67
C PHE A 29 3.47 2.74 4.44
N ARG A 30 2.34 2.90 5.14
CA ARG A 30 2.10 4.11 5.94
C ARG A 30 3.09 4.27 7.09
N ILE A 31 3.45 3.18 7.76
CA ILE A 31 4.43 3.21 8.86
C ILE A 31 5.81 3.58 8.31
N GLU A 32 6.25 2.95 7.23
CA GLU A 32 7.61 3.13 6.69
C GLU A 32 7.78 4.45 5.93
N LYS A 33 6.71 4.96 5.31
CA LYS A 33 6.73 6.17 4.49
C LYS A 33 5.85 7.27 5.08
N ILE A 34 5.81 7.37 6.41
CA ILE A 34 4.96 8.32 7.14
C ILE A 34 5.10 9.77 6.66
N SER A 35 6.29 10.18 6.23
CA SER A 35 6.57 11.52 5.69
C SER A 35 5.81 11.85 4.39
N LEU A 36 5.35 10.85 3.65
CA LEU A 36 4.52 11.05 2.44
C LEU A 36 3.06 11.38 2.79
N PHE A 37 2.65 11.20 4.05
CA PHE A 37 1.29 11.40 4.51
C PHE A 37 1.18 12.74 5.24
N LYS A 38 0.51 13.69 4.60
CA LYS A 38 -0.06 14.87 5.29
C LYS A 38 -1.41 14.44 5.85
N ASP A 39 -1.41 13.93 7.09
CA ASP A 39 -2.56 13.42 7.87
C ASP A 39 -3.08 12.00 7.52
N ASN A 40 -4.33 11.72 7.89
CA ASN A 40 -5.07 10.49 7.57
C ASN A 40 -5.56 10.40 6.11
N ASN A 41 -5.00 11.20 5.21
CA ASN A 41 -5.40 11.26 3.81
C ASN A 41 -4.71 10.17 2.98
N TRP A 42 -5.44 9.67 1.97
CA TRP A 42 -4.96 8.65 1.02
C TRP A 42 -5.19 9.08 -0.43
N PRO A 43 -4.61 10.19 -0.90
CA PRO A 43 -4.81 10.68 -2.26
C PRO A 43 -4.19 9.72 -3.29
N ILE A 44 -5.01 9.17 -4.18
CA ILE A 44 -4.58 8.19 -5.20
C ILE A 44 -3.49 8.76 -6.11
N ASP A 45 -3.67 9.98 -6.61
CA ASP A 45 -2.77 10.61 -7.58
C ASP A 45 -1.36 10.87 -7.03
N LYS A 46 -1.25 11.05 -5.70
CA LYS A 46 0.02 11.36 -5.04
C LYS A 46 0.68 10.12 -4.46
N LEU A 47 -0.09 9.18 -3.93
CA LEU A 47 0.46 8.02 -3.22
C LEU A 47 0.63 6.78 -4.08
N ARG A 48 -0.11 6.62 -5.18
CA ARG A 48 -0.08 5.38 -5.97
C ARG A 48 1.30 5.09 -6.54
N ARG A 49 1.97 6.09 -7.13
CA ARG A 49 3.31 5.90 -7.71
C ARG A 49 4.37 5.62 -6.63
N PRO A 50 4.46 6.40 -5.52
CA PRO A 50 5.34 6.03 -4.40
C PRO A 50 5.04 4.66 -3.81
N PHE A 51 3.77 4.28 -3.71
CA PHE A 51 3.35 2.97 -3.22
C PHE A 51 3.84 1.84 -4.12
N ILE A 52 3.63 1.94 -5.45
CA ILE A 52 4.11 0.94 -6.41
C ILE A 52 5.62 0.82 -6.32
N LEU A 53 6.36 1.94 -6.32
CA LEU A 53 7.82 1.94 -6.24
C LEU A 53 8.31 1.20 -4.98
N TRP A 54 7.74 1.55 -3.83
CA TRP A 54 8.03 0.87 -2.57
C TRP A 54 7.66 -0.62 -2.63
N PHE A 55 6.48 -0.96 -3.15
CA PHE A 55 6.00 -2.34 -3.21
C PHE A 55 6.86 -3.22 -4.13
N THR A 56 7.35 -2.65 -5.23
CA THR A 56 8.28 -3.34 -6.14
C THR A 56 9.69 -3.46 -5.59
N SER A 57 10.09 -2.58 -4.66
CA SER A 57 11.39 -2.70 -3.99
C SER A 57 11.45 -3.78 -2.91
N LEU A 58 10.30 -4.30 -2.46
CA LEU A 58 10.27 -5.35 -1.43
C LEU A 58 10.71 -6.70 -2.02
N THR A 59 11.54 -7.42 -1.27
CA THR A 59 11.86 -8.82 -1.56
C THR A 59 10.66 -9.73 -1.34
N THR A 60 10.67 -10.91 -1.94
CA THR A 60 9.61 -11.93 -1.75
C THR A 60 9.43 -12.26 -0.26
N GLU A 61 10.53 -12.41 0.49
CA GLU A 61 10.51 -12.67 1.92
C GLU A 61 9.82 -11.55 2.71
N GLN A 62 10.14 -10.28 2.39
CA GLN A 62 9.50 -9.13 3.04
C GLN A 62 8.00 -9.10 2.78
N LYS A 63 7.57 -9.40 1.54
CA LYS A 63 6.14 -9.47 1.19
C LYS A 63 5.42 -10.57 1.96
N GLU A 64 6.03 -11.75 2.10
CA GLU A 64 5.48 -12.86 2.87
C GLU A 64 5.40 -12.54 4.37
N ASN A 65 6.42 -11.89 4.93
CA ASN A 65 6.42 -11.47 6.34
C ASN A 65 5.31 -10.45 6.65
N ILE A 66 5.03 -9.53 5.71
CA ILE A 66 3.93 -8.55 5.86
C ILE A 66 2.56 -9.22 5.77
N LYS A 67 2.40 -10.28 4.97
CA LYS A 67 1.16 -11.07 4.92
C LYS A 67 0.92 -11.88 6.20
N LYS A 68 1.99 -12.45 6.77
CA LYS A 68 1.92 -13.30 7.98
C LYS A 68 1.64 -12.50 9.26
N LYS A 69 2.08 -11.24 9.34
CA LYS A 69 1.71 -10.36 10.46
C LYS A 69 0.24 -9.97 10.34
N LYS A 70 -0.62 -10.67 11.09
CA LYS A 70 -1.92 -10.14 11.53
C LYS A 70 -1.61 -8.91 12.39
N ILE A 71 -1.84 -7.72 11.83
CA ILE A 71 -1.93 -6.47 12.58
C ILE A 71 -3.37 -6.40 13.11
#